data_AF-A0A1P8U5E5-F1
#
_entry.id   AF-A0A1P8U5E5-F1
#
_cell.length_a   1.000
_cell.length_b   1.000
_cell.length_c   1.000
_cell.angle_alpha   90.00
_cell.angle_beta   90.00
_cell.angle_gamma   90.00
#
_symmetry.space_group_name_H-M   'P 1'
#
loop_
_entity.id
_entity.type
_entity.pdbx_description
1 polymer ?
#
loop_
_entity_poly.entity_id
_entity_poly.type
_entity_poly.pdbx_seq_one_letter_code
_entity_poly.pdbx_strand_id
1 'polypeptide(L)'
;MTEFEPASDAPRPWVPTYKWDAKIGRTDAQWAADDSDLPTIDVISAERDGHPFIVVSGSYSWDLIGDAAKRTHQIWTNLYTHLVSTEDLPVALGEPEGRDLINGLGMSRLPMSYNRYVGEYPFGHHHGATLSVVEHEWTDPLSVPTRPAVWELLGENEYAPGNLETISFDAPAPEFFGATPGTLHWNGRNGWTDASGRLIAVLRHSVNVGQNELLIDAGFLQDWLTAERKSLIWVENTGKDVYREMGWGKSHPGALVRSQVRAWTPGQDLRTVPPGWQRIPARGD
;
A
#
# COMPACT_ATOMS: atom_id res chain seq x y z
N MET A 1 2.91 -2.97 -29.96
CA MET A 1 2.29 -3.90 -28.99
C MET A 1 2.63 -3.32 -27.63
N THR A 2 1.65 -2.80 -26.90
CA THR A 2 1.88 -2.28 -25.54
C THR A 2 1.81 -3.46 -24.61
N GLU A 3 2.97 -3.91 -24.12
CA GLU A 3 3.09 -5.07 -23.22
C GLU A 3 2.34 -4.83 -21.90
N PHE A 4 2.29 -3.58 -21.43
CA PHE A 4 1.59 -3.19 -20.22
C PHE A 4 0.37 -2.31 -20.49
N GLU A 5 -0.62 -2.40 -19.61
CA GLU A 5 -1.74 -1.46 -19.62
C GLU A 5 -1.23 -0.04 -19.29
N PRO A 6 -1.55 0.97 -20.13
CA PRO A 6 -1.13 2.34 -19.85
C PRO A 6 -1.76 2.85 -18.56
N ALA A 7 -1.15 3.86 -17.96
CA ALA A 7 -1.73 4.49 -16.80
C ALA A 7 -3.13 5.04 -17.13
N SER A 8 -4.13 4.55 -16.40
CA SER A 8 -5.51 5.02 -16.50
C SER A 8 -5.80 6.09 -15.44
N ASP A 9 -6.31 7.22 -15.91
CA ASP A 9 -6.87 8.30 -15.07
C ASP A 9 -8.36 8.07 -14.74
N ALA A 10 -8.89 6.87 -15.01
CA ALA A 10 -10.27 6.56 -14.69
C ALA A 10 -10.55 6.77 -13.19
N PRO A 11 -11.71 7.36 -12.82
CA PRO A 11 -12.09 7.52 -11.43
C PRO A 11 -12.10 6.18 -10.71
N ARG A 12 -11.54 6.15 -9.50
CA ARG A 12 -11.59 5.01 -8.57
C ARG A 12 -12.57 5.34 -7.45
N PRO A 13 -13.79 4.76 -7.43
CA PRO A 13 -14.81 5.12 -6.43
C PRO A 13 -14.36 4.92 -4.98
N TRP A 14 -13.45 3.99 -4.73
CA TRP A 14 -12.89 3.70 -3.41
C TRP A 14 -11.76 4.65 -2.97
N VAL A 15 -11.24 5.48 -3.87
CA VAL A 15 -10.22 6.48 -3.58
C VAL A 15 -10.88 7.85 -3.49
N PRO A 16 -10.93 8.48 -2.30
CA PRO A 16 -11.60 9.75 -2.15
C PRO A 16 -10.88 10.87 -2.91
N THR A 17 -11.65 11.85 -3.39
CA THR A 17 -11.10 13.14 -3.79
C THR A 17 -10.80 13.98 -2.55
N TYR A 18 -9.64 14.62 -2.48
CA TYR A 18 -9.35 15.59 -1.42
C TYR A 18 -9.91 16.99 -1.75
N LYS A 19 -10.67 17.57 -0.81
CA LYS A 19 -11.29 18.90 -0.97
C LYS A 19 -10.36 19.98 -0.41
N TRP A 20 -9.63 20.65 -1.29
CA TRP A 20 -8.70 21.72 -0.93
C TRP A 20 -9.35 22.98 -0.31
N ASP A 21 -10.69 23.09 -0.33
CA ASP A 21 -11.42 24.13 0.42
C ASP A 21 -11.06 24.13 1.91
N ALA A 22 -10.69 22.96 2.47
CA ALA A 22 -10.21 22.84 3.85
C ALA A 22 -8.93 23.64 4.13
N LYS A 23 -8.16 24.03 3.11
CA LYS A 23 -7.00 24.91 3.24
C LYS A 23 -7.35 26.40 3.17
N ILE A 24 -8.43 26.76 2.47
CA ILE A 24 -8.76 28.15 2.15
C ILE A 24 -8.96 28.95 3.46
N GLY A 25 -8.30 30.10 3.54
CA GLY A 25 -8.39 30.99 4.71
C GLY A 25 -7.67 30.49 5.97
N ARG A 26 -6.91 29.38 5.91
CA ARG A 26 -6.12 28.86 7.03
C ARG A 26 -4.62 29.06 6.81
N THR A 27 -3.90 29.39 7.87
CA THR A 27 -2.43 29.34 7.86
C THR A 27 -1.94 27.90 7.72
N ASP A 28 -0.67 27.72 7.35
CA ASP A 28 -0.09 26.38 7.19
C ASP A 28 -0.06 25.62 8.52
N ALA A 29 0.20 26.32 9.62
CA ALA A 29 0.14 25.75 10.97
C ALA A 29 -1.28 25.30 11.33
N GLN A 30 -2.30 26.09 11.00
CA GLN A 30 -3.70 25.73 11.25
C GLN A 30 -4.12 24.51 10.41
N TRP A 31 -3.75 24.48 9.13
CA TRP A 31 -4.11 23.38 8.24
C TRP A 31 -3.37 22.08 8.58
N ALA A 32 -2.09 22.14 8.90
CA ALA A 32 -1.31 20.98 9.34
C ALA A 32 -1.72 20.51 10.75
N ALA A 33 -2.35 21.35 11.58
CA ALA A 33 -2.86 20.91 12.88
C ALA A 33 -4.23 20.22 12.79
N ASP A 34 -5.03 20.50 11.76
CA ASP A 34 -6.35 19.90 11.55
C ASP A 34 -6.24 18.52 10.92
N ASP A 35 -6.86 17.52 11.53
CA ASP A 35 -6.91 16.13 11.05
C ASP A 35 -8.28 15.71 10.48
N SER A 36 -9.29 16.58 10.56
CA SER A 36 -10.68 16.24 10.26
C SER A 36 -10.97 15.99 8.77
N ASP A 37 -10.07 16.44 7.90
CA ASP A 37 -10.15 16.36 6.44
C ASP A 37 -9.21 15.30 5.83
N LEU A 38 -8.50 14.52 6.66
CA LEU A 38 -7.62 13.47 6.15
C LEU A 38 -8.41 12.37 5.41
N PRO A 39 -8.06 12.07 4.15
CA PRO A 39 -8.76 11.05 3.38
C PRO A 39 -8.54 9.66 4.00
N THR A 40 -9.49 8.76 3.73
CA THR A 40 -9.38 7.35 4.08
C THR A 40 -9.74 6.55 2.85
N ILE A 41 -8.89 5.59 2.47
CA ILE A 41 -9.14 4.73 1.31
C ILE A 41 -10.18 3.68 1.70
N ASP A 42 -11.22 3.48 0.90
CA ASP A 42 -12.18 2.39 1.13
C ASP A 42 -11.61 1.06 0.61
N VAL A 43 -11.01 0.26 1.48
CA VAL A 43 -10.24 -0.93 1.06
C VAL A 43 -11.11 -2.11 0.65
N ILE A 44 -12.41 -2.10 0.95
CA ILE A 44 -13.33 -3.23 0.72
C ILE A 44 -14.34 -2.98 -0.41
N SER A 45 -14.39 -1.76 -0.94
CA SER A 45 -15.35 -1.35 -1.99
C SER A 45 -14.70 -1.19 -3.36
N ALA A 46 -13.52 -1.77 -3.58
CA ALA A 46 -12.89 -1.71 -4.89
C ALA A 46 -13.67 -2.57 -5.90
N GLU A 47 -13.76 -2.09 -7.12
CA GLU A 47 -14.44 -2.79 -8.21
C GLU A 47 -13.61 -2.68 -9.48
N ARG A 48 -13.52 -3.78 -10.22
CA ARG A 48 -12.94 -3.78 -11.57
C ARG A 48 -13.77 -4.66 -12.47
N ASP A 49 -14.16 -4.12 -13.63
CA ASP A 49 -14.94 -4.82 -14.65
C ASP A 49 -16.24 -5.46 -14.09
N GLY A 50 -16.89 -4.82 -13.12
CA GLY A 50 -18.12 -5.32 -12.48
C GLY A 50 -17.89 -6.39 -11.41
N HIS A 51 -16.64 -6.66 -11.04
CA HIS A 51 -16.27 -7.63 -10.01
C HIS A 51 -15.70 -6.96 -8.76
N PRO A 52 -16.02 -7.44 -7.55
CA PRO A 52 -15.50 -6.88 -6.31
C PRO A 52 -14.05 -7.29 -6.05
N PHE A 53 -13.25 -6.32 -5.62
CA PHE A 53 -11.87 -6.48 -5.22
C PHE A 53 -11.62 -5.84 -3.85
N ILE A 54 -10.55 -6.28 -3.20
CA ILE A 54 -10.01 -5.71 -1.97
C ILE A 54 -8.71 -4.99 -2.30
N VAL A 55 -8.56 -3.75 -1.84
CA VAL A 55 -7.31 -3.00 -1.91
C VAL A 55 -6.35 -3.59 -0.87
N VAL A 56 -5.30 -4.27 -1.31
CA VAL A 56 -4.31 -4.88 -0.40
C VAL A 56 -3.04 -4.04 -0.26
N SER A 57 -2.78 -3.11 -1.17
CA SER A 57 -1.77 -2.07 -0.95
C SER A 57 -2.06 -0.87 -1.83
N GLY A 58 -1.45 0.26 -1.47
CA GLY A 58 -1.31 1.33 -2.43
C GLY A 58 -0.75 2.63 -1.86
N SER A 59 -0.31 3.47 -2.79
CA SER A 59 0.24 4.81 -2.54
C SER A 59 -0.58 5.84 -3.31
N TYR A 60 -1.09 6.83 -2.59
CA TYR A 60 -2.01 7.84 -3.09
C TYR A 60 -1.48 9.21 -2.72
N SER A 61 -1.62 10.17 -3.64
CA SER A 61 -1.22 11.56 -3.38
C SER A 61 -2.22 12.52 -4.00
N TRP A 62 -2.46 13.63 -3.30
CA TRP A 62 -3.23 14.76 -3.78
C TRP A 62 -2.38 16.02 -3.63
N ASP A 63 -2.29 16.77 -4.71
CA ASP A 63 -1.54 18.02 -4.76
C ASP A 63 -2.51 19.20 -4.93
N LEU A 64 -2.14 20.36 -4.39
CA LEU A 64 -2.92 21.58 -4.55
C LEU A 64 -2.78 22.11 -5.98
N ILE A 65 -3.89 22.17 -6.71
CA ILE A 65 -3.94 22.67 -8.10
C ILE A 65 -3.63 24.18 -8.10
N GLY A 66 -2.68 24.59 -8.95
CA GLY A 66 -2.31 26.00 -9.12
C GLY A 66 -1.11 26.46 -8.30
N ASP A 67 -0.51 25.58 -7.50
CA ASP A 67 0.80 25.83 -6.89
C ASP A 67 1.89 25.76 -7.97
N ALA A 68 2.40 26.92 -8.39
CA ALA A 68 3.42 27.03 -9.43
C ALA A 68 4.77 26.45 -8.99
N ALA A 69 5.01 26.34 -7.69
CA ALA A 69 6.12 25.59 -7.11
C ALA A 69 5.58 24.21 -6.71
N LYS A 70 5.60 23.24 -7.64
CA LYS A 70 5.14 21.86 -7.36
C LYS A 70 5.64 21.43 -5.97
N ARG A 71 4.70 21.11 -5.07
CA ARG A 71 4.90 20.52 -3.73
C ARG A 71 5.01 21.48 -2.53
N THR A 72 4.40 22.66 -2.50
CA THR A 72 4.33 23.41 -1.22
C THR A 72 3.37 22.75 -0.23
N HIS A 73 2.27 22.17 -0.71
CA HIS A 73 1.28 21.45 0.10
C HIS A 73 0.93 20.13 -0.55
N GLN A 74 1.02 19.04 0.23
CA GLN A 74 0.73 17.70 -0.24
C GLN A 74 -0.12 16.95 0.78
N ILE A 75 -1.05 16.14 0.28
CA ILE A 75 -1.68 15.06 1.05
C ILE A 75 -1.23 13.74 0.43
N TRP A 76 -0.95 12.74 1.26
CA TRP A 76 -0.60 11.41 0.80
C TRP A 76 -1.17 10.33 1.72
N THR A 77 -1.34 9.13 1.17
CA THR A 77 -1.73 7.94 1.92
C THR A 77 -0.92 6.75 1.44
N ASN A 78 -0.37 5.96 2.36
CA ASN A 78 0.23 4.66 2.07
C ASN A 78 -0.49 3.55 2.85
N LEU A 79 -0.79 2.44 2.16
CA LEU A 79 -1.42 1.25 2.73
C LEU A 79 -0.44 0.08 2.71
N TYR A 80 -0.13 -0.45 3.88
CA TYR A 80 0.68 -1.66 4.05
C TYR A 80 -0.17 -2.74 4.70
N THR A 81 -0.22 -3.92 4.09
CA THR A 81 -1.10 -5.00 4.57
C THR A 81 -0.29 -6.18 5.08
N HIS A 82 -0.74 -6.69 6.23
CA HIS A 82 -0.18 -7.83 6.91
C HIS A 82 -1.24 -8.89 7.14
N LEU A 83 -0.80 -10.13 7.15
CA LEU A 83 -1.52 -11.33 7.52
C LEU A 83 -1.22 -11.65 8.98
N VAL A 84 -2.25 -12.01 9.71
CA VAL A 84 -2.16 -12.51 11.10
C VAL A 84 -3.07 -13.73 11.25
N SER A 85 -2.73 -14.63 12.16
CA SER A 85 -3.67 -15.67 12.59
C SER A 85 -4.96 -15.02 13.12
N THR A 86 -6.12 -15.54 12.77
CA THR A 86 -7.41 -15.01 13.24
C THR A 86 -7.53 -15.13 14.77
N GLU A 87 -6.90 -16.14 15.37
CA GLU A 87 -6.87 -16.31 16.83
C GLU A 87 -6.03 -15.22 17.52
N ASP A 88 -4.96 -14.75 16.87
CA ASP A 88 -4.03 -13.75 17.41
C ASP A 88 -4.47 -12.31 17.09
N LEU A 89 -5.47 -12.13 16.22
CA LEU A 89 -5.96 -10.82 15.80
C LEU A 89 -6.27 -9.88 16.98
N PRO A 90 -6.95 -10.29 18.06
CA PRO A 90 -7.20 -9.40 19.20
C PRO A 90 -5.92 -8.85 19.84
N VAL A 91 -4.87 -9.67 19.94
CA VAL A 91 -3.57 -9.25 20.49
C VAL A 91 -2.88 -8.28 19.52
N ALA A 92 -2.84 -8.65 18.24
CA ALA A 92 -2.24 -7.81 17.19
C ALA A 92 -2.88 -6.41 17.07
N LEU A 93 -4.18 -6.27 17.36
CA LEU A 93 -4.87 -4.99 17.33
C LEU A 93 -4.70 -4.15 18.60
N GLY A 94 -4.43 -4.76 19.75
CA GLY A 94 -4.23 -4.05 21.02
C GLY A 94 -2.87 -3.35 21.13
N GLU A 95 -1.85 -3.84 20.43
CA GLU A 95 -0.50 -3.29 20.44
C GLU A 95 -0.30 -1.95 19.69
N PRO A 96 -0.91 -1.73 18.50
CA PRO A 96 -0.77 -0.47 17.76
C PRO A 96 -1.71 0.65 18.21
N GLU A 97 -2.65 0.37 19.13
CA GLU A 97 -3.67 1.33 19.55
C GLU A 97 -3.06 2.66 20.03
N GLY A 98 -3.43 3.77 19.36
CA GLY A 98 -2.96 5.11 19.69
C GLY A 98 -1.48 5.39 19.41
N ARG A 99 -0.74 4.47 18.78
CA ARG A 99 0.71 4.62 18.51
C ARG A 99 0.96 5.23 17.14
N ASP A 100 1.95 6.13 17.07
CA ASP A 100 2.54 6.55 15.81
C ASP A 100 3.31 5.37 15.19
N LEU A 101 2.91 4.95 13.99
CA LEU A 101 3.49 3.81 13.28
C LEU A 101 4.32 4.25 12.08
N ILE A 102 4.39 5.53 11.73
CA ILE A 102 5.14 5.96 10.54
C ILE A 102 6.64 5.61 10.65
N ASN A 103 7.17 5.64 11.87
CA ASN A 103 8.55 5.25 12.18
C ASN A 103 8.68 3.77 12.58
N GLY A 104 7.57 3.03 12.65
CA GLY A 104 7.53 1.59 12.90
C GLY A 104 7.87 0.82 11.63
N LEU A 105 9.16 0.79 11.28
CA LEU A 105 9.65 0.29 9.98
C LEU A 105 9.17 -1.12 9.59
N GLY A 106 8.88 -2.00 10.56
CA GLY A 106 8.39 -3.35 10.28
C GLY A 106 6.90 -3.44 9.87
N MET A 107 6.10 -2.42 10.20
CA MET A 107 4.65 -2.35 9.91
C MET A 107 4.31 -1.40 8.76
N SER A 108 5.14 -0.36 8.58
CA SER A 108 4.91 0.73 7.62
C SER A 108 5.81 0.63 6.38
N ARG A 109 6.15 -0.59 5.96
CA ARG A 109 6.95 -0.86 4.75
C ARG A 109 6.58 -2.20 4.14
N LEU A 110 6.70 -2.30 2.82
CA LEU A 110 6.67 -3.57 2.12
C LEU A 110 8.07 -4.21 2.11
N PRO A 111 8.18 -5.54 2.29
CA PRO A 111 9.42 -6.23 1.94
C PRO A 111 9.66 -6.03 0.44
N MET A 112 10.88 -5.62 0.11
CA MET A 112 11.28 -5.44 -1.27
C MET A 112 11.96 -6.69 -1.78
N SER A 113 11.90 -6.84 -3.08
CA SER A 113 12.80 -7.74 -3.73
C SER A 113 13.35 -7.21 -5.03
N TYR A 114 14.66 -7.41 -5.18
CA TYR A 114 15.48 -6.77 -6.19
C TYR A 114 15.81 -7.72 -7.34
N ASN A 115 16.01 -7.13 -8.52
CA ASN A 115 16.57 -7.74 -9.72
C ASN A 115 15.84 -9.02 -10.13
N ARG A 116 14.50 -8.94 -10.22
CA ARG A 116 13.64 -10.09 -10.49
C ARG A 116 12.93 -10.01 -11.83
N TYR A 117 12.86 -11.15 -12.52
CA TYR A 117 11.90 -11.36 -13.58
C TYR A 117 10.50 -11.62 -12.99
N VAL A 118 9.53 -10.82 -13.40
CA VAL A 118 8.13 -10.91 -12.91
C VAL A 118 7.53 -12.29 -13.14
N GLY A 119 7.84 -12.94 -14.27
CA GLY A 119 7.30 -14.26 -14.60
C GLY A 119 7.90 -15.41 -13.78
N GLU A 120 9.00 -15.18 -13.08
CA GLU A 120 9.60 -16.16 -12.17
C GLU A 120 9.09 -16.01 -10.72
N TYR A 121 8.45 -14.88 -10.38
CA TYR A 121 7.85 -14.71 -9.08
C TYR A 121 6.63 -15.65 -8.89
N PRO A 122 6.47 -16.32 -7.74
CA PRO A 122 7.34 -16.30 -6.56
C PRO A 122 8.33 -17.46 -6.51
N PHE A 123 8.52 -18.32 -7.51
CA PHE A 123 9.34 -19.54 -7.34
C PHE A 123 10.76 -19.48 -7.93
N GLY A 124 11.18 -18.35 -8.47
CA GLY A 124 12.52 -18.15 -9.04
C GLY A 124 13.64 -18.13 -7.99
N HIS A 125 14.89 -18.31 -8.43
CA HIS A 125 16.08 -18.35 -7.55
C HIS A 125 16.19 -17.14 -6.61
N HIS A 126 15.79 -15.96 -7.09
CA HIS A 126 15.81 -14.72 -6.32
C HIS A 126 14.74 -14.64 -5.24
N HIS A 127 13.68 -15.46 -5.32
CA HIS A 127 12.72 -15.59 -4.24
C HIS A 127 13.29 -16.32 -3.04
N GLY A 128 13.96 -17.46 -3.26
CA GLY A 128 14.59 -18.22 -2.18
C GLY A 128 15.59 -17.39 -1.37
N ALA A 129 16.35 -16.51 -2.03
CA ALA A 129 17.25 -15.58 -1.36
C ALA A 129 16.51 -14.59 -0.44
N THR A 130 15.35 -14.08 -0.86
CA THR A 130 14.59 -13.12 -0.02
C THR A 130 13.69 -13.81 1.00
N LEU A 131 13.22 -15.04 0.76
CA LEU A 131 12.66 -15.90 1.80
C LEU A 131 13.68 -16.13 2.91
N SER A 132 14.93 -16.43 2.55
CA SER A 132 16.02 -16.58 3.53
C SER A 132 16.16 -15.34 4.42
N VAL A 133 16.13 -14.13 3.84
CA VAL A 133 16.13 -12.87 4.61
C VAL A 133 14.88 -12.74 5.48
N VAL A 134 13.69 -13.03 4.95
CA VAL A 134 12.44 -12.95 5.74
C VAL A 134 12.35 -14.00 6.85
N GLU A 135 12.98 -15.16 6.67
CA GLU A 135 12.97 -16.23 7.67
C GLU A 135 14.01 -16.00 8.77
N HIS A 136 15.14 -15.35 8.45
CA HIS A 136 16.29 -15.25 9.36
C HIS A 136 16.58 -13.83 9.87
N GLU A 137 16.09 -12.80 9.18
CA GLU A 137 16.38 -11.40 9.50
C GLU A 137 15.10 -10.58 9.80
N TRP A 138 13.92 -11.10 9.44
CA TRP A 138 12.66 -10.43 9.80
C TRP A 138 12.43 -10.52 11.31
N THR A 139 12.24 -9.36 11.92
CA THR A 139 11.75 -9.26 13.29
C THR A 139 10.28 -8.91 13.22
N ASP A 140 9.43 -9.76 13.81
CA ASP A 140 8.00 -9.48 13.92
C ASP A 140 7.79 -8.13 14.62
N PRO A 141 7.06 -7.19 13.99
CA PRO A 141 6.85 -5.87 14.55
C PRO A 141 5.90 -5.84 15.75
N LEU A 142 5.17 -6.94 16.00
CA LEU A 142 4.23 -7.13 17.09
C LEU A 142 4.65 -8.34 17.94
N SER A 143 4.02 -8.52 19.09
CA SER A 143 4.27 -9.67 19.99
C SER A 143 3.77 -11.01 19.43
N VAL A 144 2.90 -10.96 18.42
CA VAL A 144 2.40 -12.13 17.68
C VAL A 144 2.95 -12.13 16.26
N PRO A 145 3.15 -13.31 15.64
CA PRO A 145 3.67 -13.41 14.28
C PRO A 145 2.78 -12.66 13.27
N THR A 146 3.41 -11.84 12.44
CA THR A 146 2.75 -11.15 11.33
C THR A 146 3.57 -11.29 10.07
N ARG A 147 2.89 -11.51 8.94
CA ARG A 147 3.55 -11.67 7.63
C ARG A 147 3.04 -10.62 6.66
N PRO A 148 3.90 -10.00 5.84
CA PRO A 148 3.45 -9.07 4.82
C PRO A 148 2.56 -9.80 3.79
N ALA A 149 1.39 -9.23 3.49
CA ALA A 149 0.48 -9.72 2.45
C ALA A 149 0.91 -9.29 1.05
N VAL A 150 1.82 -8.31 0.97
CA VAL A 150 2.24 -7.69 -0.28
C VAL A 150 3.75 -7.50 -0.27
N TRP A 151 4.35 -7.66 -1.44
CA TRP A 151 5.78 -7.50 -1.68
C TRP A 151 6.03 -6.48 -2.77
N GLU A 152 7.01 -5.61 -2.60
CA GLU A 152 7.44 -4.71 -3.66
C GLU A 152 8.41 -5.46 -4.58
N LEU A 153 8.07 -5.58 -5.86
CA LEU A 153 8.96 -6.12 -6.88
C LEU A 153 9.67 -4.96 -7.58
N LEU A 154 10.99 -4.92 -7.42
CA LEU A 154 11.89 -4.03 -8.12
C LEU A 154 12.65 -4.89 -9.14
N GLY A 155 12.30 -4.75 -10.40
CA GLY A 155 12.72 -5.68 -11.45
C GLY A 155 13.36 -5.00 -12.65
N GLU A 156 14.23 -5.76 -13.30
CA GLU A 156 14.57 -5.65 -14.71
C GLU A 156 13.74 -6.75 -15.40
N ASN A 157 13.08 -6.46 -16.51
CA ASN A 157 12.62 -7.53 -17.38
C ASN A 157 13.83 -7.89 -18.27
N GLU A 158 14.39 -9.10 -18.13
CA GLU A 158 15.61 -9.52 -18.83
C GLU A 158 15.49 -9.41 -20.37
N TYR A 159 14.26 -9.27 -20.90
CA TYR A 159 13.95 -9.06 -22.31
C TYR A 159 13.22 -7.74 -22.62
N ALA A 160 13.12 -6.84 -21.65
CA ALA A 160 12.47 -5.55 -21.84
C ALA A 160 13.33 -4.63 -22.74
N PRO A 161 12.79 -4.09 -23.85
CA PRO A 161 13.46 -2.98 -24.54
C PRO A 161 13.63 -1.79 -23.57
N GLY A 162 14.73 -1.04 -23.71
CA GLY A 162 15.29 -0.11 -22.70
C GLY A 162 14.39 0.96 -22.07
N ASN A 163 13.12 1.11 -22.48
CA ASN A 163 12.12 1.90 -21.74
C ASN A 163 11.38 1.11 -20.64
N LEU A 164 11.72 -0.16 -20.44
CA LEU A 164 11.14 -1.08 -19.46
C LEU A 164 12.20 -1.62 -18.46
N GLU A 165 13.37 -0.98 -18.42
CA GLU A 165 14.54 -1.35 -17.60
C GLU A 165 14.31 -1.16 -16.09
N THR A 166 13.20 -0.53 -15.67
CA THR A 166 12.84 -0.37 -14.25
C THR A 166 11.35 -0.60 -14.02
N ILE A 167 11.00 -1.85 -13.69
CA ILE A 167 9.65 -2.21 -13.22
C ILE A 167 9.64 -2.08 -11.68
N SER A 168 8.64 -1.38 -11.16
CA SER A 168 8.36 -1.27 -9.73
C SER A 168 6.86 -1.38 -9.53
N PHE A 169 6.42 -2.45 -8.86
CA PHE A 169 5.01 -2.63 -8.49
C PHE A 169 4.87 -3.55 -7.27
N ASP A 170 3.65 -3.59 -6.73
CA ASP A 170 3.27 -4.40 -5.58
C ASP A 170 2.72 -5.77 -6.03
N ALA A 171 3.23 -6.88 -5.48
CA ALA A 171 2.79 -8.23 -5.80
C ALA A 171 2.15 -8.93 -4.59
N PRO A 172 1.19 -9.85 -4.80
CA PRO A 172 0.65 -10.66 -3.72
C PRO A 172 1.76 -11.46 -3.03
N ALA A 173 1.68 -11.67 -1.72
CA ALA A 173 2.62 -12.52 -1.01
C ALA A 173 2.71 -13.93 -1.62
N PRO A 174 3.88 -14.60 -1.53
CA PRO A 174 4.10 -15.93 -2.10
C PRO A 174 3.09 -16.97 -1.63
N GLU A 175 2.63 -16.88 -0.37
CA GLU A 175 1.67 -17.80 0.22
C GLU A 175 0.35 -17.87 -0.58
N PHE A 176 -0.05 -16.79 -1.26
CA PHE A 176 -1.26 -16.77 -2.09
C PHE A 176 -1.13 -17.63 -3.35
N PHE A 177 0.08 -17.96 -3.78
CA PHE A 177 0.34 -18.81 -4.94
C PHE A 177 0.28 -20.30 -4.57
N GLY A 178 0.32 -20.66 -3.29
CA GLY A 178 0.36 -22.04 -2.84
C GLY A 178 1.69 -22.75 -3.15
N ALA A 179 1.65 -24.09 -3.23
CA ALA A 179 2.84 -24.90 -3.48
C ALA A 179 3.26 -24.90 -4.96
N THR A 180 4.56 -25.07 -5.24
CA THR A 180 5.08 -25.17 -6.60
C THR A 180 4.49 -26.37 -7.37
N PRO A 181 4.04 -26.20 -8.63
CA PRO A 181 3.90 -24.94 -9.37
C PRO A 181 2.62 -24.21 -8.94
N GLY A 182 2.76 -22.99 -8.40
CA GLY A 182 1.63 -22.27 -7.78
C GLY A 182 0.43 -22.02 -8.69
N THR A 183 -0.67 -21.59 -8.10
CA THR A 183 -2.00 -21.47 -8.73
C THR A 183 -2.25 -20.18 -9.49
N LEU A 184 -1.38 -19.18 -9.30
CA LEU A 184 -1.46 -17.87 -9.93
C LEU A 184 -0.31 -17.67 -10.92
N HIS A 185 -0.61 -17.09 -12.08
CA HIS A 185 0.37 -16.86 -13.15
C HIS A 185 0.31 -15.42 -13.63
N TRP A 186 1.47 -14.81 -13.85
CA TRP A 186 1.54 -13.48 -14.45
C TRP A 186 0.91 -13.49 -15.85
N ASN A 187 -0.01 -12.56 -16.10
CA ASN A 187 -0.77 -12.50 -17.35
C ASN A 187 -0.04 -11.75 -18.48
N GLY A 188 1.19 -11.30 -18.25
CA GLY A 188 1.98 -10.53 -19.22
C GLY A 188 1.65 -9.04 -19.26
N ARG A 189 0.66 -8.53 -18.50
CA ARG A 189 0.10 -7.18 -18.69
C ARG A 189 -0.07 -6.37 -17.42
N ASN A 190 -0.85 -6.84 -16.47
CA ASN A 190 -1.31 -6.02 -15.34
C ASN A 190 -1.69 -6.82 -14.10
N GLY A 191 -1.38 -8.11 -14.03
CA GLY A 191 -1.74 -8.89 -12.86
C GLY A 191 -1.53 -10.38 -13.01
N TRP A 192 -2.08 -11.13 -12.05
CA TRP A 192 -2.00 -12.57 -11.96
C TRP A 192 -3.37 -13.20 -12.15
N THR A 193 -3.41 -14.23 -12.97
CA THR A 193 -4.61 -15.01 -13.27
C THR A 193 -4.53 -16.40 -12.67
N ASP A 194 -5.68 -16.97 -12.34
CA ASP A 194 -5.78 -18.39 -12.01
C ASP A 194 -5.66 -19.28 -13.26
N ALA A 195 -5.74 -20.60 -13.07
CA ALA A 195 -5.68 -21.60 -14.14
C ALA A 195 -6.83 -21.48 -15.17
N SER A 196 -7.93 -20.79 -14.84
CA SER A 196 -9.04 -20.52 -15.76
C SER A 196 -8.82 -19.26 -16.61
N GLY A 197 -7.77 -18.49 -16.31
CA GLY A 197 -7.49 -17.19 -16.92
C GLY A 197 -8.25 -16.03 -16.27
N ARG A 198 -8.95 -16.26 -15.15
CA ARG A 198 -9.62 -15.20 -14.39
C ARG A 198 -8.57 -14.39 -13.63
N LEU A 199 -8.68 -13.07 -13.71
CA LEU A 199 -7.79 -12.15 -13.01
C LEU A 199 -8.08 -12.20 -11.50
N ILE A 200 -7.08 -12.58 -10.72
CA ILE A 200 -7.18 -12.72 -9.26
C ILE A 200 -6.52 -11.55 -8.55
N ALA A 201 -5.36 -11.11 -9.04
CA ALA A 201 -4.65 -9.98 -8.48
C ALA A 201 -4.32 -9.00 -9.61
N VAL A 202 -4.58 -7.72 -9.41
CA VAL A 202 -4.45 -6.71 -10.46
C VAL A 202 -3.75 -5.47 -9.96
N LEU A 203 -2.79 -5.02 -10.77
CA LEU A 203 -2.07 -3.78 -10.61
C LEU A 203 -2.84 -2.65 -11.26
N ARG A 204 -2.80 -1.48 -10.63
CA ARG A 204 -3.22 -0.25 -11.30
C ARG A 204 -2.25 0.12 -12.42
N HIS A 205 -0.95 0.10 -12.14
CA HIS A 205 0.13 0.41 -13.06
C HIS A 205 1.31 -0.54 -12.81
N SER A 206 2.01 -0.94 -13.87
CA SER A 206 3.23 -1.77 -13.80
C SER A 206 4.53 -0.97 -13.91
N VAL A 207 4.40 0.33 -14.15
CA VAL A 207 5.48 1.29 -14.33
C VAL A 207 5.17 2.52 -13.47
N ASN A 208 6.20 3.04 -12.80
CA ASN A 208 6.26 4.29 -12.01
C ASN A 208 6.26 4.12 -10.47
N VAL A 209 7.35 4.60 -9.87
CA VAL A 209 7.83 4.32 -8.49
C VAL A 209 7.08 5.10 -7.39
N GLY A 210 5.78 5.38 -7.54
CA GLY A 210 5.12 6.30 -6.60
C GLY A 210 3.60 6.22 -6.43
N GLN A 211 2.89 5.47 -7.27
CA GLN A 211 1.44 5.27 -7.12
C GLN A 211 1.05 3.81 -7.43
N ASN A 212 1.72 2.88 -6.77
CA ASN A 212 1.35 1.48 -6.82
C ASN A 212 -0.01 1.28 -6.15
N GLU A 213 -0.79 0.34 -6.66
CA GLU A 213 -2.01 -0.15 -6.03
C GLU A 213 -2.18 -1.59 -6.49
N LEU A 214 -2.32 -2.49 -5.52
CA LEU A 214 -2.62 -3.89 -5.76
C LEU A 214 -4.01 -4.19 -5.22
N LEU A 215 -4.84 -4.75 -6.10
CA LEU A 215 -6.16 -5.25 -5.76
C LEU A 215 -6.16 -6.78 -5.85
N ILE A 216 -6.86 -7.46 -4.94
CA ILE A 216 -7.10 -8.92 -5.01
C ILE A 216 -8.59 -9.18 -5.03
N ASP A 217 -9.03 -10.10 -5.89
CA ASP A 217 -10.42 -10.54 -6.02
C ASP A 217 -10.97 -10.92 -4.65
N ALA A 218 -12.11 -10.32 -4.30
CA ALA A 218 -12.65 -10.40 -2.96
C ALA A 218 -13.06 -11.84 -2.58
N GLY A 219 -13.62 -12.60 -3.53
CA GLY A 219 -14.03 -13.98 -3.31
C GLY A 219 -12.82 -14.89 -3.09
N PHE A 220 -11.81 -14.79 -3.95
CA PHE A 220 -10.56 -15.54 -3.82
C PHE A 220 -9.89 -15.26 -2.46
N LEU A 221 -9.75 -13.99 -2.09
CA LEU A 221 -9.09 -13.60 -0.85
C LEU A 221 -9.89 -14.07 0.38
N GLN A 222 -11.21 -13.96 0.34
CA GLN A 222 -12.07 -14.45 1.41
C GLN A 222 -11.94 -15.96 1.62
N ASP A 223 -11.99 -16.74 0.54
CA ASP A 223 -11.88 -18.19 0.57
C ASP A 223 -10.50 -18.61 1.10
N TRP A 224 -9.43 -17.97 0.62
CA TRP A 224 -8.07 -18.24 1.05
C TRP A 224 -7.86 -17.91 2.54
N LEU A 225 -8.27 -16.73 2.99
CA LEU A 225 -8.15 -16.32 4.40
C LEU A 225 -8.94 -17.24 5.33
N THR A 226 -10.12 -17.70 4.89
CA THR A 226 -10.94 -18.65 5.64
C THR A 226 -10.23 -20.00 5.78
N ALA A 227 -9.71 -20.53 4.67
CA ALA A 227 -9.00 -21.80 4.65
C ALA A 227 -7.74 -21.78 5.53
N GLU A 228 -6.97 -20.70 5.44
CA GLU A 228 -5.72 -20.50 6.20
C GLU A 228 -5.95 -20.01 7.63
N ARG A 229 -7.21 -19.76 8.02
CA ARG A 229 -7.60 -19.18 9.32
C ARG A 229 -6.88 -17.85 9.60
N LYS A 230 -6.66 -17.03 8.57
CA LYS A 230 -5.97 -15.74 8.67
C LYS A 230 -6.93 -14.56 8.58
N SER A 231 -6.47 -13.43 9.09
CA SER A 231 -7.11 -12.12 8.97
C SER A 231 -6.13 -11.12 8.39
N LEU A 232 -6.65 -10.04 7.80
CA LEU A 232 -5.86 -8.93 7.30
C LEU A 232 -5.80 -7.80 8.32
N ILE A 233 -4.64 -7.16 8.38
CA ILE A 233 -4.41 -5.89 9.05
C ILE A 233 -3.84 -4.92 8.02
N TRP A 234 -4.51 -3.79 7.81
CA TRP A 234 -3.95 -2.65 7.08
C TRP A 234 -3.35 -1.66 8.08
N VAL A 235 -2.14 -1.23 7.80
CA VAL A 235 -1.50 -0.06 8.39
C VAL A 235 -1.60 1.06 7.35
N GLU A 236 -2.50 2.01 7.60
CA GLU A 236 -2.68 3.19 6.78
C GLU A 236 -1.94 4.36 7.41
N ASN A 237 -0.96 4.91 6.71
CA ASN A 237 -0.36 6.18 7.07
C ASN A 237 -0.88 7.25 6.12
N THR A 238 -1.62 8.22 6.64
CA THR A 238 -2.16 9.34 5.86
C THR A 238 -1.56 10.64 6.38
N GLY A 239 -0.88 11.38 5.51
CA GLY A 239 -0.09 12.54 5.86
C GLY A 239 -0.52 13.82 5.14
N LYS A 240 -0.24 14.94 5.80
CA LYS A 240 -0.12 16.27 5.19
C LYS A 240 1.31 16.74 5.32
N ASP A 241 1.83 17.34 4.27
CA ASP A 241 3.10 18.04 4.30
C ASP A 241 2.96 19.47 3.81
N VAL A 242 3.71 20.34 4.46
CA VAL A 242 3.97 21.73 4.07
C VAL A 242 5.47 21.86 3.83
N TYR A 243 5.87 22.14 2.60
CA TYR A 243 7.26 22.35 2.21
C TYR A 243 7.46 23.78 1.72
N ARG A 244 7.81 24.70 2.62
CA ARG A 244 8.15 26.09 2.28
C ARG A 244 9.64 26.40 2.36
N GLU A 245 10.07 27.24 1.41
CA GLU A 245 11.40 27.85 1.34
C GLU A 245 12.57 26.86 1.40
N MET A 246 12.39 25.61 0.95
CA MET A 246 13.42 24.55 0.99
C MET A 246 14.79 25.04 0.48
N GLY A 247 15.74 25.29 1.39
CA GLY A 247 17.07 25.83 1.08
C GLY A 247 18.01 25.89 2.29
N TRP A 248 19.27 26.26 2.07
CA TRP A 248 20.38 26.17 3.05
C TRP A 248 20.26 27.07 4.30
N GLY A 249 19.23 27.91 4.42
CA GLY A 249 19.14 28.89 5.52
C GLY A 249 17.74 29.22 6.03
N LYS A 250 16.67 28.74 5.39
CA LYS A 250 15.28 28.87 5.85
C LYS A 250 14.55 27.60 5.45
N SER A 251 13.89 26.96 6.39
CA SER A 251 13.01 25.83 6.12
C SER A 251 11.92 25.87 7.18
N HIS A 252 10.68 25.88 6.72
CA HIS A 252 9.49 25.98 7.57
C HIS A 252 8.61 24.75 7.37
N PRO A 253 9.13 23.52 7.61
CA PRO A 253 8.35 22.31 7.37
C PRO A 253 7.22 22.20 8.39
N GLY A 254 6.06 21.76 7.92
CA GLY A 254 4.96 21.34 8.77
C GLY A 254 4.47 19.98 8.30
N ALA A 255 4.17 19.08 9.24
CA ALA A 255 3.67 17.76 8.90
C ALA A 255 2.67 17.26 9.92
N LEU A 256 1.70 16.49 9.43
CA LEU A 256 0.76 15.73 10.24
C LEU A 256 0.61 14.36 9.61
N VAL A 257 0.82 13.30 10.38
CA VAL A 257 0.59 11.94 9.91
C VAL A 257 -0.35 11.22 10.87
N ARG A 258 -1.42 10.64 10.32
CA ARG A 258 -2.31 9.69 11.00
C ARG A 258 -1.83 8.27 10.70
N SER A 259 -1.52 7.49 11.71
CA SER A 259 -1.32 6.05 11.60
C SER A 259 -2.60 5.34 12.03
N GLN A 260 -3.35 4.82 11.06
CA GLN A 260 -4.64 4.17 11.24
C GLN A 260 -4.52 2.68 10.96
N VAL A 261 -4.84 1.84 11.94
CA VAL A 261 -4.90 0.39 11.74
C VAL A 261 -6.34 -0.05 11.50
N ARG A 262 -6.54 -0.87 10.46
CA ARG A 262 -7.83 -1.50 10.13
C ARG A 262 -7.64 -2.99 10.01
N ALA A 263 -8.67 -3.76 10.28
CA ALA A 263 -8.59 -5.21 10.19
C ALA A 263 -9.87 -5.82 9.65
N TRP A 264 -9.70 -6.93 8.94
CA TRP A 264 -10.80 -7.67 8.34
C TRP A 264 -10.57 -9.16 8.49
N THR A 265 -11.62 -9.82 8.94
CA THR A 265 -11.73 -11.28 8.99
C THR A 265 -12.87 -11.66 8.03
N PRO A 266 -12.71 -12.70 7.20
CA PRO A 266 -13.78 -13.21 6.36
C PRO A 266 -15.12 -13.33 7.09
N GLY A 267 -16.18 -12.76 6.51
CA GLY A 267 -17.53 -12.78 7.08
C GLY A 267 -17.77 -11.82 8.25
N GLN A 268 -16.82 -10.95 8.58
CA GLN A 268 -16.97 -9.89 9.59
C GLN A 268 -16.86 -8.50 8.95
N ASP A 269 -17.43 -7.51 9.64
CA ASP A 269 -17.28 -6.11 9.28
C ASP A 269 -15.83 -5.64 9.50
N LEU A 270 -15.42 -4.64 8.73
CA LEU A 270 -14.12 -3.99 8.89
C LEU A 270 -14.02 -3.34 10.28
N ARG A 271 -12.98 -3.70 11.02
CA ARG A 271 -12.68 -3.13 12.34
C ARG A 271 -11.62 -2.04 12.21
N THR A 272 -11.77 -0.97 12.97
CA THR A 272 -10.84 0.17 12.98
C THR A 272 -10.34 0.38 14.41
N VAL A 273 -9.02 0.45 14.59
CA VAL A 273 -8.37 0.70 15.87
C VAL A 273 -8.18 2.21 16.06
N PRO A 274 -8.23 2.79 17.28
CA PRO A 274 -7.89 4.19 17.47
C PRO A 274 -6.52 4.58 16.86
N PRO A 275 -6.44 5.65 16.05
CA PRO A 275 -5.23 6.02 15.34
C PRO A 275 -4.19 6.65 16.27
N GLY A 276 -2.91 6.56 15.88
CA GLY A 276 -1.84 7.39 16.42
C GLY A 276 -1.46 8.54 15.50
N TRP A 277 -0.67 9.48 16.04
CA TRP A 277 -0.35 10.74 15.36
C TRP A 277 1.12 11.10 15.47
N GLN A 278 1.72 11.47 14.33
CA GLN A 278 2.96 12.22 14.28
C GLN A 278 2.64 13.67 13.90
N ARG A 279 3.20 14.65 14.63
CA ARG A 279 2.99 16.08 14.35
C ARG A 279 4.31 16.83 14.35
N ILE A 280 4.56 17.57 13.29
CA ILE A 280 5.65 18.54 13.16
C ILE A 280 5.01 19.91 12.94
N PRO A 281 5.11 20.83 13.90
CA PRO A 281 4.45 22.13 13.77
C PRO A 281 5.06 22.90 12.61
N ALA A 282 4.21 23.39 11.70
CA ALA A 282 4.66 24.35 10.69
C ALA A 282 5.14 25.63 11.40
N ARG A 283 6.35 26.09 11.07
CA ARG A 283 6.80 27.42 11.50
C ARG A 283 6.02 28.44 10.68
N GLY A 284 5.16 29.21 11.34
CA GLY A 284 4.23 30.12 10.69
C GLY A 284 4.91 31.20 9.84
N ASP A 285 4.11 31.80 8.97
CA ASP A 285 4.21 33.23 8.70
C ASP A 285 3.51 33.98 9.85
#